data_AF-A0AA37GRB8-F1
#
_entry.id   AF-A0AA37GRB8-F1
#
_cell.length_a   1.000
_cell.length_b   1.000
_cell.length_c   1.000
_cell.angle_alpha   90.00
_cell.angle_beta   90.00
_cell.angle_gamma   90.00
#
_symmetry.space_group_name_H-M   'P 1'
#
loop_
_entity.id
_entity.type
_entity.pdbx_description
1 polymer ?
#
loop_
_entity_poly.entity_id
_entity_poly.type
_entity_poly.pdbx_seq_one_letter_code
_entity_poly.pdbx_strand_id
1 'polypeptide(L)' 'MIIPVRCFSCGKVTGDLWERYLKLIDDGITDGDAMDQLGLKRYCCRRMVMTHVDLIEKLLKYTPDGRNEKKMSLNP' A
#
# COMPACT_ATOMS: atom_id res chain seq x y z
N MET A 1 -6.44 1.18 1.28
CA MET A 1 -6.78 0.39 0.08
C MET A 1 -5.49 0.13 -0.66
N ILE A 2 -5.48 -0.81 -1.60
CA ILE A 2 -4.30 -1.10 -2.41
C ILE A 2 -3.80 0.17 -3.12
N ILE A 3 -2.49 0.25 -3.36
CA ILE A 3 -1.85 1.36 -4.09
C ILE A 3 -2.48 1.53 -5.49
N PRO A 4 -2.68 2.77 -5.98
CA PRO A 4 -3.19 2.95 -7.33
C PRO A 4 -2.25 2.33 -8.38
N VAL A 5 -2.83 1.64 -9.36
CA VAL A 5 -2.10 0.99 -10.47
C VAL A 5 -1.27 2.00 -11.25
N ARG A 6 -1.80 3.22 -11.45
CA ARG A 6 -1.13 4.34 -12.13
C ARG A 6 -1.26 5.62 -11.30
N CYS A 7 -0.29 6.50 -11.44
CA CYS A 7 -0.35 7.84 -10.85
C CYS A 7 -1.51 8.65 -11.44
N PHE A 8 -2.31 9.27 -10.56
CA PHE A 8 -3.47 10.07 -10.93
C PHE A 8 -3.18 11.32 -11.78
N SER A 9 -1.92 11.77 -11.83
CA SER A 9 -1.53 12.95 -12.61
C SER A 9 -0.75 12.60 -13.87
N CYS A 10 0.30 11.79 -13.72
CA CYS A 10 1.26 11.50 -14.78
C CYS A 10 0.92 10.23 -15.58
N GLY A 11 0.01 9.38 -15.09
CA GLY A 11 -0.32 8.09 -15.72
C GLY A 11 0.79 7.03 -15.67
N LYS A 12 1.97 7.35 -15.11
CA LYS A 12 3.07 6.39 -14.88
C LYS A 12 2.55 5.23 -14.03
N VAL A 13 2.94 4.00 -14.37
CA VAL A 13 2.65 2.82 -13.56
C VAL A 13 3.33 2.95 -12.19
N THR A 14 2.55 2.73 -11.14
CA THR A 14 2.97 2.83 -9.73
C THR A 14 2.64 1.58 -8.92
N GLY A 15 1.70 0.75 -9.39
CA GLY A 15 1.21 -0.40 -8.63
C GLY A 15 2.26 -1.48 -8.36
N ASP A 16 3.26 -1.61 -9.24
CA ASP A 16 4.35 -2.58 -9.14
C ASP A 16 5.49 -2.14 -8.19
N LEU A 17 5.45 -0.90 -7.70
CA LEU A 17 6.57 -0.30 -6.95
C LEU A 17 6.40 -0.40 -5.43
N TRP A 18 5.19 -0.67 -4.93
CA TRP A 18 4.88 -0.58 -3.49
C TRP A 18 5.68 -1.55 -2.62
N GLU A 19 5.70 -2.83 -2.97
CA GLU A 19 6.42 -3.84 -2.20
C GLU A 19 7.94 -3.59 -2.21
N ARG A 20 8.48 -3.12 -3.34
CA ARG A 20 9.89 -2.73 -3.45
C ARG A 20 10.20 -1.50 -2.59
N TYR A 21 9.30 -0.53 -2.52
CA TYR A 21 9.44 0.61 -1.64
C TYR A 21 9.46 0.19 -0.17
N LEU A 22 8.51 -0.63 0.28
CA LEU A 22 8.46 -1.13 1.66
C LEU A 22 9.76 -1.85 2.05
N LYS A 23 10.28 -2.70 1.16
CA LYS A 23 11.57 -3.38 1.39
C LYS A 23 12.73 -2.40 1.61
N LEU A 24 12.81 -1.33 0.83
CA LEU A 24 13.86 -0.31 0.98
C LEU A 24 13.73 0.45 2.31
N ILE A 25 12.50 0.71 2.75
CA ILE A 25 12.25 1.36 4.04
C ILE A 25 12.59 0.43 5.21
N ASP A 26 12.26 -0.86 5.11
CA ASP A 26 12.63 -1.88 6.10
C ASP A 26 14.15 -2.05 6.19
N ASP A 27 14.87 -1.89 5.07
CA ASP A 27 16.33 -1.87 5.02
C ASP A 27 16.94 -0.56 5.60
N GLY A 28 16.11 0.40 6.03
CA GLY A 28 16.52 1.63 6.69
C GLY A 28 16.90 2.79 5.76
N ILE A 29 16.55 2.70 4.47
CA ILE A 29 16.81 3.77 3.49
C ILE A 29 15.82 4.92 3.70
N THR A 30 16.26 6.16 3.49
CA THR A 30 15.38 7.33 3.60
C THR A 30 14.33 7.33 2.48
N ASP A 31 13.14 7.88 2.75
CA ASP A 31 12.03 7.92 1.80
C ASP A 31 12.41 8.53 0.44
N GLY A 32 13.20 9.61 0.48
CA GLY A 32 13.67 10.31 -0.71
C GLY A 32 14.51 9.39 -1.59
N ASP A 33 15.56 8.81 -1.00
CA ASP A 33 16.51 7.93 -1.70
C ASP A 33 15.82 6.66 -2.22
N ALA A 34 14.89 6.10 -1.43
CA ALA A 34 14.11 4.93 -1.84
C ALA A 34 13.26 5.23 -3.09
N MET A 35 12.58 6.38 -3.11
CA MET A 35 11.80 6.80 -4.28
C MET A 35 12.67 7.13 -5.50
N ASP A 36 13.89 7.63 -5.29
CA ASP A 36 14.88 7.85 -6.35
C ASP A 36 15.38 6.55 -6.97
N GLN A 37 15.68 5.55 -6.15
CA GLN A 37 16.06 4.21 -6.61
C GLN A 37 14.93 3.52 -7.41
N LEU A 38 13.67 3.78 -7.06
CA LEU A 38 12.50 3.30 -7.82
C LEU A 38 12.22 4.11 -9.11
N GLY A 39 13.04 5.11 -9.42
CA GLY A 39 12.92 5.93 -10.63
C GLY A 39 11.70 6.86 -10.61
N LEU A 40 11.19 7.25 -9.44
CA LEU A 40 10.08 8.19 -9.29
C LEU A 40 10.57 9.63 -9.35
N LYS A 41 10.94 10.11 -10.55
CA LYS A 41 11.52 11.46 -10.71
C LYS A 41 10.52 12.61 -10.44
N ARG A 42 9.26 12.47 -10.88
CA ARG A 42 8.24 13.53 -10.77
C ARG A 42 7.55 13.48 -9.40
N TYR A 43 7.38 14.63 -8.76
CA TYR A 43 6.71 14.78 -7.47
C TYR A 43 5.30 14.15 -7.45
N CYS A 44 4.57 14.25 -8.55
CA CYS A 44 3.22 13.73 -8.66
C CYS A 44 3.15 12.20 -8.62
N CYS A 45 4.19 11.51 -9.09
CA CYS A 45 4.28 10.06 -9.02
C CYS A 45 4.87 9.63 -7.64
N ARG A 46 5.77 10.43 -7.03
CA ARG A 46 6.27 10.21 -5.64
C ARG A 46 5.17 10.25 -4.59
N ARG A 47 4.26 11.24 -4.66
CA ARG A 47 3.16 11.37 -3.69
C ARG A 47 2.28 10.11 -3.62
N MET A 48 2.16 9.36 -4.72
CA MET A 48 1.35 8.14 -4.77
C MET A 48 1.91 7.02 -3.88
N VAL A 49 3.21 7.02 -3.63
CA VAL A 49 3.88 6.05 -2.77
C VAL A 49 4.02 6.63 -1.36
N MET A 50 4.56 7.84 -1.24
CA MET A 50 4.84 8.47 0.05
C MET A 50 3.61 8.63 0.96
N THR A 51 2.44 8.94 0.39
CA THR A 51 1.20 9.16 1.17
C THR A 51 0.23 7.99 1.09
N HIS A 52 0.67 6.83 0.58
CA HIS A 52 -0.19 5.66 0.50
C HIS A 52 -0.39 5.04 1.89
N VAL A 53 -1.63 4.66 2.19
CA VAL A 53 -1.96 3.93 3.41
C VAL A 53 -2.71 2.67 3.03
N ASP A 54 -2.08 1.52 3.28
CA ASP A 54 -2.68 0.24 2.92
C ASP A 54 -3.72 -0.23 3.94
N LEU A 55 -4.94 0.27 3.79
CA LEU A 55 -6.08 -0.18 4.59
C LEU A 55 -6.59 -1.61 4.24
N ILE A 56 -6.12 -2.27 3.17
CA ILE A 56 -6.71 -3.56 2.76
C ILE A 56 -6.51 -4.63 3.84
N GLU A 57 -5.33 -4.67 4.47
CA GLU A 57 -5.00 -5.62 5.53
C GLU A 57 -5.94 -5.51 6.73
N LYS A 58 -6.40 -4.29 7.03
CA LYS A 58 -7.36 -4.04 8.11
C LYS A 58 -8.77 -4.46 7.71
N LEU A 59 -9.13 -4.28 6.45
CA LEU A 59 -10.48 -4.56 5.95
C LEU A 59 -10.74 -6.05 5.68
N LEU A 60 -9.72 -6.81 5.28
CA LEU A 60 -9.80 -8.27 5.12
C LEU A 60 -10.25 -8.99 6.40
N LYS A 61 -10.11 -8.35 7.57
CA LYS A 61 -10.58 -8.85 8.86
C LYS A 61 -12.11 -8.86 9.00
N TYR A 62 -12.84 -8.15 8.14
CA TYR A 62 -14.30 -7.96 8.24
C TYR A 62 -15.11 -8.78 7.23
N THR A 63 -14.43 -9.65 6.46
CA THR A 63 -15.05 -10.57 5.50
C THR A 63 -16.17 -11.36 6.18
N PRO A 64 -17.34 -11.53 5.54
CA PRO A 64 -18.48 -12.24 6.12
C PRO A 64 -18.14 -13.66 6.61
N ASP A 65 -17.14 -14.32 6.03
CA ASP A 65 -16.68 -15.65 6.47
C ASP A 65 -16.11 -15.64 7.90
N GLY A 66 -15.38 -14.59 8.31
CA GLY A 66 -14.93 -14.38 9.69
C GLY A 66 -16.02 -13.82 10.63
N ARG A 67 -17.14 -13.34 10.07
CA ARG A 67 -18.33 -12.95 10.83
C ARG A 67 -19.02 -14.18 11.43
N ASN A 68 -18.92 -15.34 10.77
CA ASN A 68 -19.42 -16.62 11.29
C ASN A 68 -18.64 -17.09 12.51
N GLU A 69 -17.30 -17.03 12.51
CA GLU A 69 -16.52 -17.45 13.68
C GLU A 69 -16.84 -16.62 14.93
N LYS A 70 -16.90 -15.28 14.80
CA LYS A 70 -17.28 -14.43 15.93
C LYS A 70 -18.75 -14.58 16.32
N LYS A 71 -19.70 -14.68 15.38
CA LYS A 71 -21.11 -14.97 15.72
C LYS A 71 -21.28 -16.31 16.43
N MET A 72 -20.54 -17.34 16.01
CA MET A 72 -20.58 -18.68 16.60
C MET A 72 -19.93 -18.71 17.99
N SER A 73 -18.95 -17.84 18.26
CA SER A 73 -18.41 -17.66 19.61
C SER A 73 -19.27 -16.78 20.54
N LEU A 74 -20.18 -15.96 20.00
CA LEU A 74 -21.01 -15.01 20.77
C LEU A 74 -22.45 -15.47 21.01
N ASN A 75 -22.91 -16.54 20.35
CA ASN A 75 -24.16 -17.23 20.66
C ASN A 75 -23.85 -18.70 21.01
N PRO A 76 -23.57 -19.03 22.28
CA PRO A 76 -23.63 -20.41 22.76
C PRO A 76 -25.06 -20.97 22.71
#